data_AF-A0A1X7IEU2-F1
#
_entry.id   AF-A0A1X7IEU2-F1
#
_cell.length_a   1.000
_cell.length_b   1.000
_cell.length_c   1.000
_cell.angle_alpha   90.00
_cell.angle_beta   90.00
_cell.angle_gamma   90.00
#
_symmetry.space_group_name_H-M   'P 1'
#
loop_
_entity.id
_entity.type
_entity.pdbx_description
1 polymer ?
#
loop_
_entity_poly.entity_id
_entity_poly.type
_entity_poly.pdbx_seq_one_letter_code
_entity_poly.pdbx_strand_id
1 'polypeptide(L)'
;MPDALGTAVTNTNPDSYVVVQSGRLGKPWKISQQGITFIAGWEAFMPHMYDNDGAGNGGNTTVGYGHLVHMGPISGAASEAPFRNGITIAQARELLLLDLEYPERIVNKKIHVPLYQHEYDALVCFVYNLPSGNTSLLNLVNSGHYDRVPAKFS
;
A
#
# COMPACT_ATOMS: atom_id res chain seq x y z
N MET A 1 -2.85 -4.26 -24.68
CA MET A 1 -3.04 -2.79 -24.77
C MET A 1 -4.41 -2.51 -24.19
N PRO A 2 -4.59 -1.55 -23.25
CA PRO A 2 -5.93 -1.16 -22.88
C PRO A 2 -6.66 -0.61 -24.11
N ASP A 3 -7.95 -0.89 -24.21
CA ASP A 3 -8.78 -0.39 -25.31
C ASP A 3 -8.73 1.14 -25.36
N ALA A 4 -8.81 1.69 -26.58
CA ALA A 4 -8.85 3.13 -26.75
C ALA A 4 -10.08 3.69 -26.01
N LEU A 5 -9.85 4.63 -25.09
CA LEU A 5 -10.93 5.30 -24.35
C LEU A 5 -11.89 6.06 -25.27
N GLY A 6 -11.45 6.35 -26.49
CA GLY A 6 -12.25 6.85 -27.59
C GLY A 6 -11.47 6.76 -28.89
N THR A 7 -12.17 6.62 -30.01
CA THR A 7 -11.62 6.74 -31.36
C THR A 7 -12.21 7.99 -32.01
N ALA A 8 -11.35 8.88 -32.52
CA ALA A 8 -11.79 10.05 -33.27
C ALA A 8 -11.28 9.96 -34.72
N VAL A 9 -12.10 10.40 -35.67
CA VAL A 9 -11.71 10.57 -37.06
C VAL A 9 -11.17 11.98 -37.22
N THR A 10 -9.90 12.14 -37.59
CA THR A 10 -9.35 13.46 -37.89
C THR A 10 -10.00 13.98 -39.18
N ASN A 11 -10.87 14.99 -39.06
CA ASN A 11 -11.40 15.74 -40.20
C ASN A 11 -10.99 17.21 -40.07
N THR A 12 -11.13 18.00 -41.14
CA THR A 12 -10.74 19.41 -41.19
C THR A 12 -11.85 20.37 -40.73
N ASN A 13 -12.90 19.86 -40.08
CA ASN A 13 -14.02 20.69 -39.63
C ASN A 13 -13.63 21.43 -38.34
N PRO A 14 -13.83 22.77 -38.24
CA PRO A 14 -13.74 23.47 -36.97
C PRO A 14 -14.63 22.78 -35.93
N ASP A 15 -14.19 22.72 -34.66
CA ASP A 15 -14.88 22.05 -33.54
C ASP A 15 -14.94 20.51 -33.57
N SER A 16 -14.15 19.82 -34.41
CA SER A 16 -14.08 18.35 -34.44
C SER A 16 -13.24 17.71 -33.31
N TYR A 17 -13.09 18.35 -32.14
CA TYR A 17 -12.39 17.73 -31.02
C TYR A 17 -13.35 16.94 -30.12
N VAL A 18 -12.95 15.74 -29.73
CA VAL A 18 -13.64 14.94 -28.71
C VAL A 18 -12.73 14.87 -27.50
N VAL A 19 -13.16 15.43 -26.37
CA VAL A 19 -12.44 15.29 -25.10
C VAL A 19 -12.81 13.94 -24.51
N VAL A 20 -11.81 13.09 -24.29
CA VAL A 20 -11.98 11.81 -23.60
C VAL A 20 -11.27 11.92 -22.26
N GLN A 21 -11.98 11.64 -21.17
CA GLN A 21 -11.42 11.63 -19.82
C GLN A 21 -11.51 10.22 -19.23
N SER A 22 -10.54 9.87 -18.39
CA SER A 22 -10.53 8.64 -17.61
C SER A 22 -10.54 8.99 -16.13
N GLY A 23 -11.24 8.18 -15.33
CA GLY A 23 -11.13 8.26 -13.87
C GLY A 23 -9.82 7.67 -13.32
N ARG A 24 -8.98 7.08 -14.19
CA ARG A 24 -7.66 6.57 -13.81
C ARG A 24 -6.67 7.73 -13.70
N LEU A 25 -5.92 7.74 -12.62
CA LEU A 25 -4.91 8.75 -12.30
C LEU A 25 -3.54 8.33 -12.84
N GLY A 26 -2.72 9.32 -13.19
CA GLY A 26 -1.30 9.14 -13.51
C GLY A 26 -0.41 9.21 -12.27
N LYS A 27 0.87 8.87 -12.45
CA LYS A 27 1.89 9.00 -11.40
C LYS A 27 2.25 10.47 -11.10
N PRO A 28 2.79 10.75 -9.90
CA PRO A 28 2.87 9.84 -8.76
C PRO A 28 1.51 9.72 -8.06
N TRP A 29 1.20 8.52 -7.59
CA TRP A 29 0.02 8.30 -6.74
C TRP A 29 0.38 8.47 -5.28
N LYS A 30 -0.65 8.81 -4.49
CA LYS A 30 -0.58 8.86 -3.03
C LYS A 30 -1.72 8.10 -2.41
N ILE A 31 -1.47 7.43 -1.28
CA ILE A 31 -2.49 6.64 -0.58
C ILE A 31 -3.56 7.59 -0.08
N SER A 32 -4.83 7.21 -0.27
CA SER A 32 -5.93 8.04 0.18
C SER A 32 -6.13 7.92 1.69
N GLN A 33 -6.85 8.89 2.27
CA GLN A 33 -7.29 8.79 3.66
C GLN A 33 -8.15 7.54 3.92
N GLN A 34 -8.90 7.09 2.91
CA GLN A 34 -9.70 5.86 3.00
C GLN A 34 -8.78 4.63 3.04
N GLY A 35 -7.71 4.60 2.24
CA GLY A 35 -6.69 3.55 2.28
C GLY A 35 -5.97 3.48 3.63
N ILE A 36 -5.54 4.63 4.17
CA ILE A 36 -4.94 4.71 5.51
C ILE A 36 -5.91 4.19 6.58
N THR A 37 -7.18 4.61 6.50
CA THR A 37 -8.22 4.17 7.45
C THR A 37 -8.50 2.68 7.34
N PHE A 38 -8.48 2.13 6.13
CA PHE A 38 -8.65 0.70 5.90
C PHE A 38 -7.52 -0.12 6.53
N ILE A 39 -6.26 0.27 6.30
CA ILE A 39 -5.09 -0.42 6.87
C ILE A 39 -5.14 -0.35 8.40
N ALA A 40 -5.36 0.85 8.97
CA ALA A 40 -5.49 1.04 10.41
C ALA A 40 -6.70 0.31 11.04
N GLY A 41 -7.75 0.04 10.27
CA GLY A 41 -8.94 -0.67 10.74
C GLY A 41 -8.83 -2.20 10.62
N TRP A 42 -8.03 -2.68 9.67
CA TRP A 42 -7.74 -4.11 9.50
C TRP A 42 -6.72 -4.60 10.53
N GLU A 43 -5.71 -3.78 10.81
CA GLU A 43 -4.71 -4.04 11.86
C GLU A 43 -5.32 -3.79 13.25
N ALA A 44 -5.19 -4.75 14.17
CA ALA A 44 -5.59 -4.53 15.55
C ALA A 44 -4.61 -3.55 16.22
N PHE A 45 -5.12 -2.42 16.73
CA PHE A 45 -4.29 -1.46 17.47
C PHE A 45 -3.72 -2.09 18.74
N MET A 46 -2.39 -2.16 18.82
CA MET A 46 -1.66 -2.63 20.00
C MET A 46 -1.01 -1.44 20.74
N PRO A 47 -1.55 -1.01 21.89
CA PRO A 47 -1.05 0.16 22.61
C PRO A 47 0.33 -0.07 23.24
N HIS A 48 0.71 -1.32 23.51
CA HIS A 48 2.00 -1.70 24.06
C HIS A 48 2.77 -2.56 23.06
N MET A 49 4.10 -2.56 23.19
CA MET A 49 4.94 -3.46 22.39
C MET A 49 4.54 -4.91 22.63
N TYR A 50 4.60 -5.70 21.57
CA TYR A 50 4.41 -7.14 21.58
C TYR A 50 5.45 -7.77 20.67
N ASP A 51 5.80 -9.02 20.93
CA ASP A 51 6.75 -9.77 20.12
C ASP A 51 6.21 -11.11 19.65
N ASN A 52 5.02 -11.55 20.06
CA ASN A 52 4.49 -12.88 19.78
C ASN A 52 3.91 -13.10 18.36
N ASP A 53 4.49 -12.49 17.32
CA ASP A 53 4.04 -12.57 15.92
C ASP A 53 4.45 -13.88 15.19
N GLY A 54 5.26 -14.72 15.84
CA GLY A 54 5.73 -16.00 15.29
C GLY A 54 6.93 -15.90 14.33
N ALA A 55 7.51 -14.72 14.13
CA ALA A 55 8.71 -14.51 13.31
C ALA A 55 10.02 -14.86 14.06
N GLY A 56 10.56 -16.07 13.87
CA GLY A 56 11.73 -16.54 14.63
C GLY A 56 11.38 -16.91 16.07
N ASN A 57 12.35 -17.36 16.87
CA ASN A 57 12.19 -17.88 18.26
C ASN A 57 11.55 -16.86 19.24
N GLY A 58 10.25 -16.60 19.11
CA GLY A 58 9.50 -15.66 19.92
C GLY A 58 9.03 -14.38 19.21
N GLY A 59 9.29 -14.22 17.90
CA GLY A 59 8.80 -13.11 17.06
C GLY A 59 9.58 -11.77 17.14
N ASN A 60 9.10 -10.72 16.46
CA ASN A 60 9.73 -9.38 16.43
C ASN A 60 9.00 -8.34 17.28
N THR A 61 9.75 -7.47 17.97
CA THR A 61 9.17 -6.34 18.72
C THR A 61 8.46 -5.34 17.82
N THR A 62 7.15 -5.25 18.01
CA THR A 62 6.22 -4.49 17.18
C THR A 62 5.27 -3.68 18.07
N VAL A 63 4.74 -2.56 17.56
CA VAL A 63 3.77 -1.71 18.30
C VAL A 63 2.76 -1.06 17.35
N GLY A 64 1.62 -0.60 17.88
CA GLY A 64 0.63 0.15 17.12
C GLY A 64 -0.08 -0.73 16.09
N TYR A 65 -0.01 -0.32 14.82
CA TYR A 65 -0.61 -1.03 13.68
C TYR A 65 0.41 -1.90 12.93
N GLY A 66 1.33 -2.55 13.65
CA GLY A 66 2.37 -3.39 13.02
C GLY A 66 3.71 -2.69 12.78
N HIS A 67 3.98 -1.56 13.46
CA HIS A 67 5.26 -0.86 13.34
C HIS A 67 6.40 -1.69 13.96
N LEU A 68 7.35 -2.12 13.14
CA LEU A 68 8.53 -2.88 13.56
C LEU A 68 9.52 -1.97 14.32
N VAL A 69 9.64 -2.17 15.63
CA VAL A 69 10.59 -1.43 16.48
C VAL A 69 12.01 -1.96 16.27
N HIS A 70 12.17 -3.29 16.31
CA HIS A 70 13.41 -3.99 15.96
C HIS A 70 13.14 -5.48 15.74
N MET A 71 14.11 -6.17 15.13
CA MET A 71 14.04 -7.63 14.97
C MET A 71 14.34 -8.36 16.29
N GLY A 72 13.65 -9.48 16.51
CA GLY A 72 13.75 -10.28 17.74
C GLY A 72 12.85 -9.78 18.87
N PRO A 73 12.80 -10.54 19.99
CA PRO A 73 11.87 -10.29 21.09
C PRO A 73 12.24 -9.08 21.93
N ILE A 74 11.30 -8.60 22.74
CA ILE A 74 11.47 -7.47 23.66
C ILE A 74 12.64 -7.79 24.60
N SER A 75 13.63 -6.90 24.63
CA SER A 75 14.92 -7.14 25.27
C SER A 75 15.42 -5.99 26.14
N GLY A 76 14.69 -4.86 26.16
CA GLY A 76 15.12 -3.61 26.79
C GLY A 76 16.03 -2.77 25.89
N ALA A 77 16.06 -3.02 24.58
CA ALA A 77 16.89 -2.31 23.61
C ALA A 77 16.62 -0.80 23.64
N ALA A 78 17.61 0.00 23.21
CA ALA A 78 17.47 1.46 23.19
C ALA A 78 16.32 1.93 22.27
N SER A 79 16.03 1.19 21.20
CA SER A 79 14.91 1.44 20.28
C SER A 79 13.54 1.26 20.94
N GLU A 80 13.44 0.50 22.02
CA GLU A 80 12.19 0.28 22.76
C GLU A 80 11.84 1.47 23.67
N ALA A 81 12.82 2.33 24.01
CA ALA A 81 12.66 3.42 24.98
C ALA A 81 11.47 4.36 24.70
N PRO A 82 11.20 4.78 23.44
CA PRO A 82 10.04 5.62 23.12
C PRO A 82 8.68 4.93 23.36
N PHE A 83 8.64 3.60 23.41
CA PHE A 83 7.41 2.80 23.40
C PHE A 83 7.14 2.09 24.74
N ARG A 84 8.03 2.21 25.74
CA ARG A 84 7.92 1.51 27.03
C ARG A 84 6.62 1.78 27.78
N ASN A 85 6.09 3.00 27.68
CA ASN A 85 4.85 3.40 28.33
C ASN A 85 3.62 3.21 27.44
N GLY A 86 3.78 2.52 26.32
CA GLY A 86 2.78 2.42 25.28
C GLY A 86 2.64 3.69 24.44
N ILE A 87 1.76 3.61 23.45
CA ILE A 87 1.46 4.69 22.51
C ILE A 87 -0.05 4.94 22.42
N THR A 88 -0.40 6.15 22.01
CA THR A 88 -1.77 6.54 21.67
C THR A 88 -2.13 6.14 20.23
N ILE A 89 -3.42 6.14 19.92
CA ILE A 89 -3.90 5.96 18.53
C ILE A 89 -3.32 7.02 17.59
N ALA A 90 -3.16 8.26 18.06
CA ALA A 90 -2.57 9.33 17.26
C ALA A 90 -1.10 9.02 16.90
N GLN A 91 -0.30 8.61 17.87
CA GLN A 91 1.08 8.19 17.64
C GLN A 91 1.16 6.94 16.74
N ALA A 92 0.27 5.97 16.91
CA ALA A 92 0.20 4.80 16.04
C ALA A 92 -0.13 5.17 14.59
N ARG A 93 -0.97 6.19 14.37
CA ARG A 93 -1.26 6.72 13.03
C ARG A 93 -0.06 7.44 12.42
N GLU A 94 0.70 8.20 13.22
CA GLU A 94 1.94 8.84 12.75
C GLU A 94 2.97 7.79 12.31
N LEU A 95 3.15 6.73 13.11
CA LEU A 95 4.02 5.60 12.74
C LEU A 95 3.53 4.91 11.46
N LEU A 96 2.23 4.64 11.35
CA LEU A 96 1.66 4.05 10.14
C LEU A 96 1.94 4.89 8.89
N LEU A 97 1.80 6.22 8.98
CA LEU A 97 2.09 7.12 7.85
C LEU A 97 3.56 7.04 7.41
N LEU A 98 4.49 6.92 8.37
CA LEU A 98 5.92 6.72 8.08
C LEU A 98 6.17 5.35 7.43
N ASP A 99 5.57 4.30 7.97
CA ASP A 99 5.74 2.94 7.46
C ASP A 99 5.17 2.78 6.04
N LEU A 100 4.13 3.56 5.69
CA LEU A 100 3.52 3.57 4.36
C LEU A 100 4.40 4.21 3.27
N GLU A 101 5.42 4.99 3.62
CA GLU A 101 6.33 5.58 2.62
C GLU A 101 7.04 4.50 1.78
N TYR A 102 7.42 3.39 2.41
CA TYR A 102 8.09 2.28 1.75
C TYR A 102 7.20 1.56 0.70
N PRO A 103 5.99 1.06 1.04
CA PRO A 103 5.10 0.44 0.07
C PRO A 103 4.64 1.44 -1.01
N GLU A 104 4.35 2.70 -0.68
CA GLU A 104 4.03 3.73 -1.68
C GLU A 104 5.13 3.87 -2.74
N ARG A 105 6.39 3.93 -2.30
CA ARG A 105 7.55 4.03 -3.18
C ARG A 105 7.70 2.79 -4.06
N ILE A 106 7.45 1.59 -3.51
CA ILE A 106 7.48 0.35 -4.30
C ILE A 106 6.41 0.37 -5.38
N VAL A 107 5.17 0.69 -5.03
CA VAL A 107 4.04 0.69 -5.99
C VAL A 107 4.27 1.74 -7.07
N ASN A 108 4.64 2.97 -6.71
CA ASN A 108 4.98 4.03 -7.66
C ASN A 108 6.14 3.64 -8.59
N LYS A 109 7.13 2.90 -8.10
CA LYS A 109 8.25 2.41 -8.91
C LYS A 109 7.82 1.28 -9.86
N LYS A 110 6.99 0.35 -9.40
CA LYS A 110 6.72 -0.92 -10.10
C LYS A 110 5.47 -0.93 -10.96
N ILE A 111 4.47 -0.10 -10.71
CA ILE A 111 3.28 -0.03 -11.58
C ILE A 111 3.53 0.93 -12.74
N HIS A 112 3.13 0.60 -13.96
CA HIS A 112 3.44 1.36 -15.18
C HIS A 112 2.18 1.80 -15.95
N VAL A 113 0.99 1.44 -15.44
CA VAL A 113 -0.31 1.73 -16.04
C VAL A 113 -1.12 2.69 -15.17
N PRO A 114 -2.01 3.52 -15.75
CA PRO A 114 -2.92 4.37 -14.97
C PRO A 114 -3.80 3.53 -14.04
N LEU A 115 -4.01 3.99 -12.81
CA LEU A 115 -4.81 3.30 -11.80
C LEU A 115 -5.95 4.17 -11.31
N TYR A 116 -7.08 3.56 -10.94
CA TYR A 116 -8.02 4.23 -10.06
C TYR A 116 -7.43 4.36 -8.65
N GLN A 117 -7.85 5.37 -7.89
CA GLN A 117 -7.33 5.59 -6.54
C GLN A 117 -7.47 4.35 -5.64
N HIS A 118 -8.61 3.67 -5.70
CA HIS A 118 -8.85 2.45 -4.91
C HIS A 118 -7.96 1.27 -5.32
N GLU A 119 -7.60 1.16 -6.61
CA GLU A 119 -6.65 0.14 -7.08
C GLU A 119 -5.25 0.43 -6.50
N TYR A 120 -4.83 1.71 -6.48
CA TYR A 120 -3.56 2.10 -5.86
C TYR A 120 -3.56 1.83 -4.34
N ASP A 121 -4.62 2.23 -3.62
CA ASP A 121 -4.75 2.00 -2.18
C ASP A 121 -4.65 0.50 -1.84
N ALA A 122 -5.31 -0.36 -2.63
CA ALA A 122 -5.25 -1.81 -2.46
C ALA A 122 -3.83 -2.37 -2.67
N LEU A 123 -3.08 -1.85 -3.65
CA LEU A 123 -1.70 -2.28 -3.90
C LEU A 123 -0.75 -1.84 -2.79
N VAL A 124 -0.94 -0.64 -2.23
CA VAL A 124 -0.15 -0.18 -1.08
C VAL A 124 -0.43 -1.04 0.14
N CYS A 125 -1.71 -1.33 0.44
CA CYS A 125 -2.11 -2.24 1.50
C CYS A 125 -1.49 -3.64 1.33
N PHE A 126 -1.50 -4.17 0.11
CA PHE A 126 -0.88 -5.46 -0.20
C PHE A 126 0.62 -5.47 0.08
N VAL A 127 1.36 -4.47 -0.40
CA VAL A 127 2.83 -4.38 -0.21
C VAL A 127 3.19 -4.11 1.27
N TYR A 128 2.34 -3.38 2.00
CA TYR A 128 2.51 -3.16 3.44
C TYR A 128 2.48 -4.49 4.21
N ASN A 129 1.49 -5.34 3.94
CA ASN A 129 1.31 -6.62 4.65
C ASN A 129 2.28 -7.71 4.19
N LEU A 130 2.81 -7.62 2.97
CA LEU A 130 3.70 -8.64 2.39
C LEU A 130 4.93 -7.98 1.74
N PRO A 131 5.83 -7.36 2.53
CA PRO A 131 6.96 -6.58 1.98
C PRO A 131 7.96 -7.43 1.19
N SER A 132 8.10 -8.71 1.52
CA SER A 132 8.93 -9.71 0.81
C SER A 132 8.17 -10.47 -0.30
N GLY A 133 6.86 -10.26 -0.41
CA GLY A 133 5.94 -11.11 -1.16
C GLY A 133 5.39 -10.47 -2.43
N ASN A 134 5.63 -11.16 -3.54
CA ASN A 134 4.80 -11.15 -4.74
C ASN A 134 4.98 -10.00 -5.76
N THR A 135 6.23 -9.79 -6.20
CA THR A 135 6.54 -9.04 -7.45
C THR A 135 5.71 -9.51 -8.64
N SER A 136 5.29 -10.79 -8.64
CA SER A 136 4.44 -11.37 -9.67
C SER A 136 3.06 -10.72 -9.75
N LEU A 137 2.49 -10.25 -8.63
CA LEU A 137 1.20 -9.55 -8.61
C LEU A 137 1.32 -8.15 -9.23
N LEU A 138 2.35 -7.39 -8.86
CA LEU A 138 2.60 -6.06 -9.44
C LEU A 138 2.87 -6.15 -10.96
N ASN A 139 3.58 -7.19 -11.40
CA ASN A 139 3.79 -7.46 -12.83
C ASN A 139 2.47 -7.82 -13.54
N LEU A 140 1.58 -8.56 -12.88
CA LEU A 140 0.28 -8.92 -13.43
C LEU A 140 -0.61 -7.69 -13.62
N VAL A 141 -0.61 -6.75 -12.67
CA VAL A 141 -1.31 -5.46 -12.79
C VAL A 141 -0.84 -4.69 -14.03
N ASN A 142 0.48 -4.67 -14.30
CA ASN A 142 1.04 -4.02 -15.49
C ASN A 142 0.61 -4.66 -16.81
N SER A 143 0.25 -5.95 -16.80
CA SER A 143 -0.20 -6.67 -17.99
C SER A 143 -1.66 -6.38 -18.39
N GLY A 144 -2.44 -5.75 -17.51
CA GLY A 144 -3.86 -5.50 -17.72
C GLY A 144 -4.77 -6.73 -17.53
N HIS A 145 -4.20 -7.88 -17.16
CA HIS A 145 -4.96 -9.12 -16.87
C HIS A 145 -5.46 -9.14 -15.42
N TYR A 146 -6.33 -8.18 -15.08
CA TYR A 146 -6.86 -8.02 -13.73
C TYR A 146 -7.73 -9.20 -13.28
N ASP A 147 -8.36 -9.91 -14.21
CA ASP A 147 -9.12 -11.14 -14.00
C ASP A 147 -8.30 -12.26 -13.35
N ARG A 148 -6.97 -12.23 -13.52
CA ARG A 148 -6.05 -13.24 -12.99
C ARG A 148 -5.48 -12.90 -11.62
N VAL A 149 -5.71 -11.67 -11.14
CA VAL A 149 -5.20 -11.18 -9.85
C VAL A 149 -5.76 -11.96 -8.65
N PRO A 150 -7.06 -12.32 -8.59
CA PRO A 150 -7.61 -13.11 -7.48
C PRO A 150 -6.90 -14.46 -7.26
N ALA A 151 -6.45 -15.11 -8.33
CA ALA A 151 -5.74 -16.40 -8.26
C ALA A 151 -4.33 -16.32 -7.62
N LYS A 152 -3.86 -15.12 -7.22
CA LYS A 152 -2.60 -14.92 -6.49
C LYS A 152 -2.78 -14.83 -4.97
N PHE A 153 -4.01 -14.91 -4.48
CA PHE A 153 -4.36 -14.85 -3.06
C PHE A 153 -4.82 -16.20 -2.48
N SER A 154 -4.70 -17.29 -3.26
CA SER A 154 -5.02 -18.67 -2.88
C SER A 154 -3.81 -19.41 -2.32
#